data_AF-A0A0M6YN52-F1
#
_entry.id   AF-A0A0M6YN52-F1
#
_cell.length_a   1.000
_cell.length_b   1.000
_cell.length_c   1.000
_cell.angle_alpha   90.00
_cell.angle_beta   90.00
_cell.angle_gamma   90.00
#
_symmetry.space_group_name_H-M   'P 1'
#
loop_
_entity.id
_entity.type
_entity.pdbx_description
1 polymer ?
#
loop_
_entity_poly.entity_id
_entity_poly.type
_entity_poly.pdbx_seq_one_letter_code
_entity_poly.pdbx_strand_id
1 'polypeptide(L)'
;MNLQALFVAVFSLMATSVFAQPVETTQPRGMSSGHSQLAAQARSHEQRVGQAVFRAPADIAKKNWRGKYEKEPLGNMTGSDLRNLLNNRYFIYRSNGSRDGDFFVTYFQNDTAFRCYVGRRDMEQVYVNYGQSVMGEGLTLENKPGQAWRTRAIVYDATTGQIRWGVGDRKDFYGWVQNEYPDFASNSCPGLPRAASVNSVQSSTRDFRANAAAARPIRGARTIFQGVTNSPLTAEMYVYLYPYE
;
A
#
# COMPACT_ATOMS: atom_id res chain seq x y z
N MET A 1 -24.37 -25.82 73.87
CA MET A 1 -25.36 -24.86 73.34
C MET A 1 -24.62 -23.74 72.64
N ASN A 2 -25.14 -23.34 71.47
CA ASN A 2 -24.79 -22.19 70.60
C ASN A 2 -23.45 -22.29 69.84
N LEU A 3 -23.42 -22.83 68.61
CA LEU A 3 -23.74 -22.22 67.30
C LEU A 3 -23.05 -20.85 67.06
N GLN A 4 -22.04 -20.84 66.20
CA GLN A 4 -22.03 -20.01 64.98
C GLN A 4 -20.87 -20.43 64.07
N ALA A 5 -21.24 -21.04 62.94
CA ALA A 5 -20.37 -21.33 61.82
C ALA A 5 -20.20 -20.05 60.99
N LEU A 6 -18.96 -19.67 60.68
CA LEU A 6 -18.67 -18.64 59.68
C LEU A 6 -18.08 -19.31 58.44
N PHE A 7 -18.92 -19.48 57.42
CA PHE A 7 -18.51 -19.80 56.06
C PHE A 7 -17.87 -18.55 55.45
N VAL A 8 -16.56 -18.59 55.18
CA VAL A 8 -15.92 -17.61 54.30
C VAL A 8 -15.88 -18.23 52.90
N ALA A 9 -16.73 -17.71 52.03
CA ALA A 9 -16.83 -18.10 50.64
C ALA A 9 -15.51 -17.80 49.91
N VAL A 10 -14.94 -18.83 49.29
CA VAL A 10 -13.85 -18.72 48.33
C VAL A 10 -14.40 -18.02 47.09
N PHE A 11 -13.99 -16.77 46.87
CA PHE A 11 -14.21 -16.06 45.61
C PHE A 11 -13.32 -16.71 44.53
N SER A 12 -13.86 -17.70 43.84
CA SER A 12 -13.27 -18.18 42.59
C SER A 12 -13.44 -17.09 41.53
N LEU A 13 -12.37 -16.32 41.28
CA LEU A 13 -12.23 -15.53 40.05
C LEU A 13 -12.25 -16.52 38.88
N MET A 14 -13.42 -16.75 38.30
CA MET A 14 -13.47 -17.23 36.92
C MET A 14 -13.07 -16.05 36.04
N ALA A 15 -11.81 -16.02 35.64
CA ALA A 15 -11.40 -15.27 34.47
C ALA A 15 -12.13 -15.89 33.27
N THR A 16 -13.30 -15.36 32.95
CA THR A 16 -13.92 -15.61 31.65
C THR A 16 -12.99 -15.00 30.62
N SER A 17 -12.12 -15.83 30.04
CA SER A 17 -11.51 -15.55 28.75
C SER A 17 -12.67 -15.39 27.77
N VAL A 18 -13.11 -14.15 27.58
CA VAL A 18 -13.98 -13.78 26.47
C VAL A 18 -13.16 -14.08 25.24
N PHE A 19 -13.32 -15.27 24.67
CA PHE A 19 -12.84 -15.55 23.33
C PHE A 19 -13.59 -14.58 22.43
N ALA A 20 -12.90 -13.55 21.95
CA ALA A 20 -13.45 -12.66 20.95
C ALA A 20 -13.97 -13.52 19.80
N GLN A 21 -15.26 -13.41 19.50
CA GLN A 21 -15.81 -14.10 18.34
C GLN A 21 -15.05 -13.64 17.10
N PRO A 22 -14.71 -14.54 16.16
CA PRO A 22 -14.04 -14.14 14.92
C PRO A 22 -14.89 -13.08 14.23
N VAL A 23 -14.28 -11.90 14.02
CA VAL A 23 -14.97 -10.71 13.50
C VAL A 23 -15.54 -10.95 12.09
N GLU A 24 -15.00 -11.92 11.35
CA GLU A 24 -15.50 -12.37 10.05
C GLU A 24 -15.63 -13.89 10.00
N THR A 25 -16.84 -14.41 9.84
CA THR A 25 -17.13 -15.87 9.81
C THR A 25 -17.09 -16.48 8.41
N THR A 26 -16.97 -15.67 7.36
CA THR A 26 -16.99 -16.12 5.96
C THR A 26 -15.68 -15.80 5.27
N GLN A 27 -15.11 -16.78 4.57
CA GLN A 27 -13.89 -16.59 3.80
C GLN A 27 -14.07 -15.46 2.76
N PRO A 28 -13.15 -14.48 2.71
CA PRO A 28 -13.20 -13.40 1.72
C PRO A 28 -13.13 -13.91 0.28
N ARG A 29 -13.89 -13.26 -0.61
CA ARG A 29 -13.94 -13.64 -2.03
C ARG A 29 -12.56 -13.47 -2.68
N GLY A 30 -12.12 -14.48 -3.42
CA GLY A 30 -10.84 -14.46 -4.17
C GLY A 30 -9.62 -14.83 -3.32
N MET A 31 -9.82 -15.13 -2.04
CA MET A 31 -8.77 -15.65 -1.19
C MET A 31 -8.36 -17.07 -1.62
N SER A 32 -7.07 -17.36 -1.53
CA SER A 32 -6.44 -18.64 -1.93
C SER A 32 -5.38 -19.05 -0.92
N SER A 33 -4.83 -20.26 -1.04
CA SER A 33 -3.73 -20.73 -0.17
C SER A 33 -2.48 -19.84 -0.23
N GLY A 34 -2.21 -19.21 -1.38
CA GLY A 34 -1.13 -18.23 -1.50
C GLY A 34 -1.33 -17.04 -0.56
N HIS A 35 -2.57 -16.58 -0.38
CA HIS A 35 -2.86 -15.49 0.55
C HIS A 35 -2.58 -15.87 2.01
N SER A 36 -2.78 -17.13 2.39
CA SER A 36 -2.41 -17.61 3.73
C SER A 36 -0.91 -17.51 4.00
N GLN A 37 -0.08 -17.78 2.99
CA GLN A 37 1.38 -17.63 3.11
C GLN A 37 1.78 -16.16 3.22
N LEU A 38 1.19 -15.28 2.40
CA LEU A 38 1.41 -13.83 2.50
C LEU A 38 1.02 -13.29 3.87
N ALA A 39 -0.13 -13.73 4.38
CA ALA A 39 -0.63 -13.31 5.68
C ALA A 39 0.26 -13.78 6.82
N ALA A 40 0.80 -15.00 6.77
CA ALA A 40 1.75 -15.49 7.76
C ALA A 40 3.04 -14.65 7.81
N GLN A 41 3.56 -14.24 6.64
CA GLN A 41 4.71 -13.34 6.55
C GLN A 41 4.39 -11.95 7.12
N ALA A 42 3.23 -11.38 6.76
CA ALA A 42 2.76 -10.11 7.31
C ALA A 42 2.59 -10.18 8.84
N ARG A 43 2.02 -11.28 9.36
CA ARG A 43 1.84 -11.54 10.79
C ARG A 43 3.16 -11.63 11.53
N SER A 44 4.17 -12.28 10.94
CA SER A 44 5.53 -12.32 11.51
C SER A 44 6.14 -10.92 11.65
N HIS A 45 5.82 -9.99 10.73
CA HIS A 45 6.22 -8.60 10.90
C HIS A 45 5.40 -7.87 11.97
N GLU A 46 4.07 -8.00 11.95
CA GLU A 46 3.19 -7.42 12.98
C GLU A 46 3.64 -7.82 14.39
N GLN A 47 3.97 -9.10 14.61
CA GLN A 47 4.46 -9.60 15.90
C GLN A 47 5.79 -8.97 16.34
N ARG A 48 6.63 -8.52 15.40
CA ARG A 48 7.91 -7.87 15.71
C ARG A 48 7.77 -6.37 15.99
N VAL A 49 6.93 -5.67 15.24
CA VAL A 49 6.79 -4.20 15.37
C VAL A 49 5.64 -3.79 16.29
N GLY A 50 4.75 -4.73 16.63
CA GLY A 50 3.55 -4.49 17.42
C GLY A 50 2.38 -3.98 16.58
N GLN A 51 1.17 -4.28 17.05
CA GLN A 51 -0.07 -3.95 16.34
C GLN A 51 -0.26 -2.44 16.13
N ALA A 52 0.12 -1.62 17.12
CA ALA A 52 -0.01 -0.16 17.06
C ALA A 52 0.85 0.48 15.95
N VAL A 53 1.96 -0.17 15.56
CA VAL A 53 2.85 0.29 14.49
C VAL A 53 2.45 -0.32 13.15
N PHE A 54 2.00 -1.58 13.14
CA PHE A 54 1.63 -2.26 11.90
C PHE A 54 0.31 -1.74 11.30
N ARG A 55 -0.59 -1.22 12.13
CA ARG A 55 -1.94 -0.82 11.73
C ARG A 55 -2.05 0.68 11.71
N ALA A 56 -2.77 1.23 10.73
CA ALA A 56 -3.34 2.55 10.92
C ALA A 56 -4.33 2.50 12.11
N PRO A 57 -4.55 3.62 12.81
CA PRO A 57 -5.51 3.66 13.91
C PRO A 57 -6.88 3.11 13.46
N ALA A 58 -7.63 2.52 14.40
CA ALA A 58 -8.82 1.71 14.14
C ALA A 58 -9.94 2.45 13.38
N ASP A 59 -9.85 3.78 13.28
CA ASP A 59 -10.69 4.68 12.50
C ASP A 59 -10.35 4.73 11.00
N ILE A 60 -9.15 4.30 10.58
CA ILE A 60 -8.69 4.24 9.18
C ILE A 60 -8.88 2.85 8.57
N ALA A 61 -8.74 1.78 9.35
CA ALA A 61 -9.21 0.44 8.96
C ALA A 61 -10.75 0.41 9.03
N LYS A 62 -11.40 1.25 8.22
CA LYS A 62 -12.84 1.44 8.29
C LYS A 62 -13.50 0.12 7.97
N LYS A 63 -14.26 -0.38 8.93
CA LYS A 63 -15.41 -1.19 8.58
C LYS A 63 -16.26 -0.33 7.64
N ASN A 64 -16.62 -0.86 6.48
CA ASN A 64 -17.62 -0.21 5.65
C ASN A 64 -18.94 -0.06 6.43
N TRP A 65 -19.92 0.63 5.88
CA TRP A 65 -21.24 0.80 6.51
C TRP A 65 -21.96 -0.52 6.87
N ARG A 66 -21.45 -1.68 6.42
CA ARG A 66 -21.94 -3.03 6.75
C ARG A 66 -21.08 -3.76 7.80
N GLY A 67 -20.14 -3.09 8.46
CA GLY A 67 -19.30 -3.71 9.48
C GLY A 67 -18.16 -4.58 8.95
N LYS A 68 -17.91 -4.63 7.63
CA LYS A 68 -16.85 -5.46 7.02
C LYS A 68 -15.56 -4.66 6.81
N TYR A 69 -14.41 -5.29 6.98
CA TYR A 69 -13.13 -4.63 6.72
C TYR A 69 -13.00 -4.21 5.24
N GLU A 70 -12.26 -3.13 5.02
CA GLU A 70 -11.98 -2.59 3.68
C GLU A 70 -11.22 -3.63 2.83
N LYS A 71 -11.52 -3.68 1.53
CA LYS A 71 -10.83 -4.55 0.55
C LYS A 71 -9.51 -3.96 0.05
N GLU A 72 -8.97 -3.01 0.79
CA GLU A 72 -7.70 -2.38 0.46
C GLU A 72 -6.56 -3.40 0.69
N PRO A 73 -5.57 -3.50 -0.22
CA PRO A 73 -4.34 -4.25 -0.05
C PRO A 73 -3.58 -3.82 1.19
N LEU A 74 -2.80 -4.74 1.70
CA LEU A 74 -1.75 -4.46 2.67
C LEU A 74 -0.54 -3.87 1.97
N GLY A 75 0.00 -2.80 2.54
CA GLY A 75 1.30 -2.29 2.15
C GLY A 75 2.39 -3.31 2.50
N ASN A 76 3.25 -3.67 1.55
CA ASN A 76 4.26 -4.71 1.77
C ASN A 76 5.69 -4.15 1.95
N MET A 77 5.83 -2.85 2.15
CA MET A 77 7.10 -2.18 2.42
C MET A 77 6.97 -1.35 3.68
N THR A 78 8.10 -1.03 4.34
CA THR A 78 8.12 -0.01 5.38
C THR A 78 8.13 1.39 4.74
N GLY A 79 7.81 2.44 5.50
CA GLY A 79 7.85 3.82 4.99
C GLY A 79 9.26 4.24 4.56
N SER A 80 10.29 3.78 5.28
CA SER A 80 11.68 4.01 4.93
C SER A 80 12.11 3.22 3.68
N ASP A 81 11.72 1.95 3.55
CA ASP A 81 12.01 1.16 2.34
C ASP A 81 11.30 1.75 1.11
N LEU A 82 10.06 2.22 1.27
CA LEU A 82 9.29 2.87 0.21
C LEU A 82 9.90 4.22 -0.18
N ARG A 83 10.30 5.05 0.81
CA ARG A 83 11.04 6.29 0.56
C ARG A 83 12.34 6.00 -0.17
N ASN A 84 13.10 4.99 0.27
CA ASN A 84 14.32 4.58 -0.38
C ASN A 84 14.09 4.07 -1.80
N LEU A 85 12.96 3.41 -2.08
CA LEU A 85 12.58 2.96 -3.42
C LEU A 85 12.24 4.14 -4.34
N LEU A 86 11.54 5.15 -3.85
CA LEU A 86 11.00 6.25 -4.67
C LEU A 86 11.93 7.46 -4.78
N ASN A 87 12.67 7.81 -3.74
CA ASN A 87 13.42 9.06 -3.69
C ASN A 87 14.47 9.15 -4.82
N ASN A 88 14.58 10.33 -5.43
CA ASN A 88 15.41 10.64 -6.59
C ASN A 88 15.16 9.75 -7.82
N ARG A 89 13.94 9.24 -7.99
CA ARG A 89 13.56 8.31 -9.07
C ARG A 89 12.21 8.66 -9.69
N TYR A 90 11.96 8.07 -10.86
CA TYR A 90 10.73 8.22 -11.62
C TYR A 90 9.78 7.07 -11.32
N PHE A 91 8.54 7.39 -10.96
CA PHE A 91 7.43 6.46 -10.91
C PHE A 91 6.52 6.72 -12.12
N ILE A 92 6.41 5.76 -13.02
CA ILE A 92 5.54 5.84 -14.20
C ILE A 92 4.36 4.91 -13.96
N TYR A 93 3.14 5.44 -13.99
CA TYR A 93 1.95 4.68 -13.59
C TYR A 93 0.67 5.18 -14.26
N ARG A 94 -0.33 4.31 -14.32
CA ARG A 94 -1.67 4.64 -14.81
C ARG A 94 -2.74 4.06 -13.92
N SER A 95 -3.94 4.63 -13.96
CA SER A 95 -5.11 3.98 -13.35
C SER A 95 -5.53 2.79 -14.21
N ASN A 96 -6.05 1.76 -13.56
CA ASN A 96 -6.71 0.64 -14.22
C ASN A 96 -7.92 1.16 -15.01
N GLY A 97 -8.13 0.65 -16.21
CA GLY A 97 -9.19 1.11 -17.12
C GLY A 97 -8.94 2.46 -17.82
N SER A 98 -7.83 3.15 -17.54
CA SER A 98 -7.44 4.35 -18.30
C SER A 98 -7.04 4.00 -19.74
N ARG A 99 -7.26 4.93 -20.68
CA ARG A 99 -6.82 4.80 -22.08
C ARG A 99 -5.29 4.81 -22.16
N ASP A 100 -4.71 4.26 -23.24
CA ASP A 100 -3.25 4.06 -23.33
C ASP A 100 -2.41 5.36 -23.38
N GLY A 101 -3.02 6.55 -23.50
CA GLY A 101 -2.36 7.86 -23.33
C GLY A 101 -2.59 8.55 -21.97
N ASP A 102 -3.36 7.92 -21.09
CA ASP A 102 -3.76 8.49 -19.80
C ASP A 102 -2.92 7.93 -18.65
N PHE A 103 -1.69 8.42 -18.54
CA PHE A 103 -0.75 7.99 -17.50
C PHE A 103 0.09 9.14 -16.95
N PHE A 104 0.72 8.87 -15.81
CA PHE A 104 1.49 9.82 -15.04
C PHE A 104 2.96 9.41 -15.02
N VAL A 105 3.82 10.41 -14.95
CA VAL A 105 5.21 10.25 -14.48
C VAL A 105 5.40 11.19 -13.31
N THR A 106 5.92 10.66 -12.21
CA THR A 106 6.20 11.42 -10.99
C THR A 106 7.67 11.26 -10.63
N TYR A 107 8.39 12.36 -10.48
CA TYR A 107 9.75 12.35 -9.96
C TYR A 107 9.75 12.75 -8.48
N PHE A 108 10.31 11.92 -7.61
CA PHE A 108 10.35 12.18 -6.16
C PHE A 108 11.68 12.80 -5.75
N GLN A 109 11.62 13.83 -4.91
CA GLN A 109 12.80 14.52 -4.40
C GLN A 109 12.51 15.13 -3.02
N ASN A 110 13.21 14.68 -1.98
CA ASN A 110 13.20 15.30 -0.64
C ASN A 110 11.79 15.60 -0.10
N ASP A 111 10.93 14.57 -0.01
CA ASP A 111 9.54 14.67 0.47
C ASP A 111 8.60 15.57 -0.37
N THR A 112 9.08 15.99 -1.54
CA THR A 112 8.27 16.59 -2.61
C THR A 112 8.31 15.68 -3.83
N ALA A 113 7.38 15.89 -4.75
CA ALA A 113 7.41 15.25 -6.05
C ALA A 113 6.88 16.15 -7.15
N PHE A 114 7.40 15.97 -8.35
CA PHE A 114 6.98 16.64 -9.57
C PHE A 114 6.14 15.65 -10.35
N ARG A 115 4.82 15.84 -10.35
CA ARG A 115 3.87 14.96 -11.02
C ARG A 115 3.47 15.57 -12.36
N CYS A 116 3.69 14.81 -13.42
CA CYS A 116 3.24 15.12 -14.76
C CYS A 116 2.09 14.21 -15.16
N TYR A 117 1.00 14.77 -15.66
CA TYR A 117 0.02 14.02 -16.42
C TYR A 117 0.36 14.08 -17.91
N VAL A 118 0.92 12.99 -18.45
CA VAL A 118 1.51 12.95 -19.80
C VAL A 118 0.50 13.29 -20.90
N GLY A 119 -0.73 12.79 -20.80
CA GLY A 119 -1.77 13.02 -21.80
C GLY A 119 -2.25 14.48 -21.89
N ARG A 120 -2.16 15.24 -20.79
CA ARG A 120 -2.55 16.65 -20.73
C ARG A 120 -1.38 17.62 -20.73
N ARG A 121 -0.17 17.11 -20.47
CA ARG A 121 1.05 17.91 -20.26
C ARG A 121 0.93 18.84 -19.05
N ASP A 122 0.13 18.43 -18.07
CA ASP A 122 -0.09 19.18 -16.84
C ASP A 122 0.98 18.77 -15.83
N MET A 123 1.70 19.76 -15.31
CA MET A 123 2.71 19.58 -14.28
C MET A 123 2.23 20.20 -12.98
N GLU A 124 2.47 19.50 -11.87
CA GLU A 124 2.25 20.02 -10.53
C GLU A 124 3.34 19.53 -9.57
N GLN A 125 3.67 20.37 -8.60
CA GLN A 125 4.46 19.97 -7.45
C GLN A 125 3.50 19.49 -6.35
N VAL A 126 3.76 18.30 -5.82
CA VAL A 126 3.00 17.69 -4.73
C VAL A 126 3.93 17.38 -3.57
N TYR A 127 3.36 17.34 -2.38
CA TYR A 127 4.01 16.88 -1.16
C TYR A 127 3.81 15.38 -1.03
N VAL A 128 4.82 14.71 -0.48
CA VAL A 128 4.84 13.26 -0.35
C VAL A 128 4.77 12.88 1.11
N ASN A 129 3.80 12.04 1.46
CA ASN A 129 3.69 11.47 2.79
C ASN A 129 3.88 9.96 2.72
N TYR A 130 4.92 9.48 3.42
CA TYR A 130 5.19 8.07 3.66
C TYR A 130 4.71 7.75 5.06
N GLY A 131 3.54 7.12 5.18
CA GLY A 131 2.95 6.87 6.48
C GLY A 131 2.03 5.66 6.48
N GLN A 132 1.44 5.38 7.64
CA GLN A 132 0.60 4.22 7.84
C GLN A 132 -0.63 4.24 6.92
N SER A 133 -0.89 3.11 6.29
CA SER A 133 -2.13 2.80 5.55
C SER A 133 -2.99 1.81 6.34
N VAL A 134 -4.13 1.36 5.80
CA VAL A 134 -5.07 0.42 6.45
C VAL A 134 -4.33 -0.69 7.22
N MET A 135 -3.29 -1.28 6.63
CA MET A 135 -2.31 -2.15 7.28
C MET A 135 -0.97 -2.10 6.54
N GLY A 136 0.10 -1.84 7.27
CA GLY A 136 1.42 -1.53 6.72
C GLY A 136 1.53 -0.08 6.24
N GLU A 137 2.63 0.23 5.57
CA GLU A 137 2.95 1.59 5.16
C GLU A 137 2.45 1.87 3.73
N GLY A 138 2.22 3.15 3.44
CA GLY A 138 1.67 3.59 2.18
C GLY A 138 2.18 4.95 1.75
N LEU A 139 1.56 5.46 0.69
CA LEU A 139 1.92 6.71 0.03
C LEU A 139 0.70 7.61 -0.12
N THR A 140 0.87 8.89 0.22
CA THR A 140 -0.02 9.97 -0.23
C THR A 140 0.76 10.98 -1.06
N LEU A 141 0.11 11.47 -2.13
CA LEU A 141 0.55 12.65 -2.87
C LEU A 141 -0.46 13.78 -2.61
N GLU A 142 0.00 14.87 -2.02
CA GLU A 142 -0.82 15.97 -1.53
C GLU A 142 -0.53 17.27 -2.28
N ASN A 143 -1.55 18.05 -2.64
CA ASN A 143 -1.32 19.35 -3.27
C ASN A 143 -0.91 20.44 -2.26
N LYS A 144 -1.16 20.21 -0.95
CA LYS A 144 -0.72 21.03 0.17
C LYS A 144 -0.38 20.13 1.36
N PRO A 145 0.62 20.47 2.19
CA PRO A 145 0.96 19.65 3.35
C PRO A 145 -0.21 19.55 4.33
N GLY A 146 -0.52 18.33 4.79
CA GLY A 146 -1.57 18.09 5.78
C GLY A 146 -2.99 18.13 5.20
N GLN A 147 -3.14 18.18 3.87
CA GLN A 147 -4.45 18.15 3.20
C GLN A 147 -4.85 16.73 2.75
N ALA A 148 -4.01 15.73 3.01
CA ALA A 148 -4.34 14.34 2.74
C ALA A 148 -5.64 13.91 3.42
N TRP A 149 -6.46 13.23 2.64
CA TRP A 149 -7.67 12.59 3.12
C TRP A 149 -7.38 11.13 3.55
N ARG A 150 -6.44 10.41 2.89
CA ARG A 150 -5.95 9.05 3.30
C ARG A 150 -4.62 8.65 2.65
N THR A 151 -3.76 7.98 3.42
CA THR A 151 -2.59 7.24 2.92
C THR A 151 -3.00 5.90 2.33
N ARG A 152 -2.51 5.61 1.12
CA ARG A 152 -2.89 4.41 0.36
C ARG A 152 -1.79 3.37 0.39
N ALA A 153 -2.16 2.13 0.63
CA ALA A 153 -1.22 1.01 0.58
C ALA A 153 -0.51 0.91 -0.77
N ILE A 154 0.77 0.54 -0.71
CA ILE A 154 1.61 0.22 -1.86
C ILE A 154 1.96 -1.26 -1.83
N VAL A 155 1.66 -1.97 -2.90
CA VAL A 155 2.12 -3.35 -3.11
C VAL A 155 3.22 -3.32 -4.16
N TYR A 156 4.43 -3.70 -3.77
CA TYR A 156 5.60 -3.81 -4.63
C TYR A 156 5.99 -5.26 -4.82
N ASP A 157 6.02 -5.73 -6.07
CA ASP A 157 6.58 -7.03 -6.42
C ASP A 157 8.08 -6.89 -6.70
N ALA A 158 8.90 -7.41 -5.77
CA ALA A 158 10.36 -7.34 -5.88
C ALA A 158 10.93 -8.13 -7.06
N THR A 159 10.19 -9.11 -7.61
CA THR A 159 10.63 -9.92 -8.74
C THR A 159 10.54 -9.14 -10.04
N THR A 160 9.40 -8.50 -10.26
CA THR A 160 9.12 -7.77 -11.51
C THR A 160 9.51 -6.30 -11.43
N GLY A 161 9.49 -5.72 -10.22
CA GLY A 161 9.62 -4.30 -9.95
C GLY A 161 8.31 -3.51 -10.17
N GLN A 162 7.19 -4.22 -10.32
CA GLN A 162 5.88 -3.60 -10.49
C GLN A 162 5.35 -3.08 -9.16
N ILE A 163 4.71 -1.92 -9.22
CA ILE A 163 3.95 -1.32 -8.11
C ILE A 163 2.47 -1.35 -8.45
N ARG A 164 1.66 -1.67 -7.44
CA ARG A 164 0.25 -1.36 -7.36
C ARG A 164 -0.01 -0.37 -6.22
N TRP A 165 -0.78 0.67 -6.50
CA TRP A 165 -1.05 1.77 -5.57
C TRP A 165 -2.53 2.17 -5.63
N GLY A 166 -3.12 2.58 -4.50
CA GLY A 166 -4.40 3.31 -4.52
C GLY A 166 -5.65 2.44 -4.58
N VAL A 167 -5.64 1.24 -4.01
CA VAL A 167 -6.87 0.44 -3.99
C VAL A 167 -7.81 0.96 -2.90
N GLY A 168 -9.03 1.26 -3.31
CA GLY A 168 -10.12 1.88 -2.58
C GLY A 168 -11.07 2.53 -3.60
N ASP A 169 -12.38 2.51 -3.35
CA ASP A 169 -13.53 2.83 -4.23
C ASP A 169 -13.29 3.64 -5.53
N ARG A 170 -12.51 3.10 -6.50
CA ARG A 170 -12.48 3.38 -7.96
C ARG A 170 -11.15 3.78 -8.62
N LYS A 171 -9.97 3.83 -7.96
CA LYS A 171 -8.71 4.17 -8.67
C LYS A 171 -7.49 3.35 -8.29
N ASP A 172 -7.45 2.13 -8.78
CA ASP A 172 -6.29 1.24 -8.69
C ASP A 172 -5.23 1.65 -9.72
N PHE A 173 -4.02 1.97 -9.28
CA PHE A 173 -2.91 2.38 -10.14
C PHE A 173 -1.85 1.29 -10.24
N TYR A 174 -1.28 1.14 -11.43
CA TYR A 174 -0.17 0.22 -11.68
C TYR A 174 0.95 0.93 -12.41
N GLY A 175 2.17 0.58 -12.05
CA GLY A 175 3.35 1.21 -12.63
C GLY A 175 4.65 0.56 -12.21
N TRP A 176 5.73 1.28 -12.40
CA TRP A 176 7.07 0.86 -12.01
C TRP A 176 7.95 2.07 -11.68
N VAL A 177 8.99 1.82 -10.90
CA VAL A 177 9.99 2.83 -10.53
C VAL A 177 11.28 2.58 -11.29
N GLN A 178 11.91 3.64 -11.80
CA GLN A 178 13.17 3.55 -12.53
C GLN A 178 14.08 4.74 -12.23
N ASN A 179 15.39 4.54 -12.43
CA ASN A 179 16.39 5.60 -12.25
C ASN A 179 16.47 6.54 -13.47
N GLU A 180 16.22 6.01 -14.67
CA GLU A 180 16.44 6.73 -15.93
C GLU A 180 15.27 7.65 -16.26
N TYR A 181 15.56 8.83 -16.80
CA TYR A 181 14.56 9.75 -17.30
C TYR A 181 13.86 9.13 -18.54
N PRO A 182 12.53 8.97 -18.55
CA PRO A 182 11.85 8.45 -19.73
C PRO A 182 11.83 9.50 -20.85
N ASP A 183 12.24 9.14 -22.06
CA ASP A 183 12.41 10.08 -23.17
C ASP A 183 11.11 10.82 -23.55
N PHE A 184 9.95 10.16 -23.44
CA PHE A 184 8.64 10.80 -23.67
C PHE A 184 8.40 12.04 -22.80
N ALA A 185 9.04 12.12 -21.62
CA ALA A 185 8.85 13.22 -20.70
C ALA A 185 9.48 14.52 -21.20
N SER A 186 10.48 14.45 -22.09
CA SER A 186 11.13 15.64 -22.67
C SER A 186 10.14 16.54 -23.41
N ASN A 187 9.17 15.92 -24.10
CA ASN A 187 8.18 16.61 -24.91
C ASN A 187 6.88 16.91 -24.15
N SER A 188 6.52 16.06 -23.18
CA SER A 188 5.23 16.16 -22.47
C SER A 188 5.31 16.77 -21.08
N CYS A 189 6.51 16.84 -20.49
CA CYS A 189 6.73 17.21 -19.10
C CYS A 189 7.95 18.14 -18.94
N PRO A 190 7.93 19.36 -19.52
CA PRO A 190 9.10 20.24 -19.58
C PRO A 190 9.64 20.71 -18.21
N GLY A 191 8.84 20.61 -17.15
CA GLY A 191 9.23 20.94 -15.78
C GLY A 191 9.64 19.73 -14.93
N LEU A 192 9.70 18.52 -15.49
CA LEU A 192 10.08 17.32 -14.75
C LEU A 192 11.62 17.30 -14.60
N PRO A 193 12.16 17.17 -13.36
CA PRO A 193 13.61 17.11 -13.17
C PRO A 193 14.25 16.01 -14.02
N ARG A 194 15.34 16.37 -14.69
CA ARG A 194 16.02 15.50 -15.66
C ARG A 194 17.23 14.81 -15.02
N ALA A 195 17.19 13.49 -14.96
CA ALA A 195 18.34 12.68 -14.58
C ALA A 195 19.41 12.67 -15.69
N ALA A 196 20.64 12.32 -15.33
CA ALA A 196 21.75 12.24 -16.28
C ALA A 196 21.55 11.15 -17.35
N SER A 197 20.95 10.01 -16.96
CA SER A 197 20.63 8.91 -17.89
C SER A 197 19.20 9.03 -18.41
N VAL A 198 19.01 8.76 -19.70
CA VAL A 198 17.72 8.78 -20.40
C VAL A 198 17.43 7.39 -20.97
N ASN A 199 16.22 6.88 -20.74
CA ASN A 199 15.72 5.69 -21.42
C ASN A 199 15.08 6.09 -22.75
N SER A 200 15.88 6.12 -23.80
CA SER A 200 15.46 6.50 -25.17
C SER A 200 14.44 5.56 -25.80
N VAL A 201 14.28 4.34 -25.27
CA VAL A 201 13.30 3.37 -25.76
C VAL A 201 11.89 3.70 -25.26
N GLN A 202 11.77 4.42 -24.14
CA GLN A 202 10.50 4.91 -23.60
C GLN A 202 10.15 6.30 -24.17
N SER A 203 9.78 6.35 -25.45
CA SER A 203 9.52 7.60 -26.18
C SER A 203 8.04 7.87 -26.47
N SER A 204 7.14 6.90 -26.22
CA SER A 204 5.72 7.05 -26.56
C SER A 204 4.97 7.89 -25.53
N THR A 205 4.26 8.93 -25.98
CA THR A 205 3.34 9.69 -25.12
C THR A 205 1.91 9.15 -25.14
N ARG A 206 1.64 8.08 -25.91
CA ARG A 206 0.28 7.55 -26.18
C ARG A 206 0.12 6.05 -25.92
N ASP A 207 1.21 5.35 -25.64
CA ASP A 207 1.22 3.91 -25.43
C ASP A 207 1.95 3.56 -24.13
N PHE A 208 1.19 3.52 -23.04
CA PHE A 208 1.71 3.07 -21.75
C PHE A 208 2.25 1.65 -21.79
N ARG A 209 1.70 0.75 -22.61
CA ARG A 209 2.13 -0.65 -22.65
C ARG A 209 3.49 -0.79 -23.32
N ALA A 210 3.73 -0.06 -24.42
CA ALA A 210 5.05 0.02 -25.03
C ALA A 210 6.08 0.58 -24.04
N ASN A 211 5.72 1.63 -23.31
CA ASN A 211 6.60 2.18 -22.27
C ASN A 211 6.85 1.17 -21.13
N ALA A 212 5.85 0.39 -20.74
CA ALA A 212 6.00 -0.65 -19.72
C ALA A 212 6.93 -1.78 -20.19
N ALA A 213 6.84 -2.19 -21.45
CA ALA A 213 7.72 -3.20 -22.02
C ALA A 213 9.19 -2.72 -22.12
N ALA A 214 9.39 -1.43 -22.36
CA ALA A 214 10.70 -0.78 -22.42
C ALA A 214 11.23 -0.31 -21.05
N ALA A 215 10.48 -0.51 -19.98
CA ALA A 215 10.84 -0.06 -18.65
C ALA A 215 12.08 -0.79 -18.12
N ARG A 216 12.86 -0.07 -17.30
CA ARG A 216 13.95 -0.65 -16.49
C ARG A 216 13.58 -0.56 -15.01
N PRO A 217 12.63 -1.39 -14.56
CA PRO A 217 12.11 -1.28 -13.21
C PRO A 217 13.19 -1.65 -12.19
N ILE A 218 13.20 -0.97 -11.05
CA ILE A 218 14.02 -1.35 -9.90
C ILE A 218 13.43 -2.63 -9.32
N ARG A 219 14.26 -3.66 -9.20
CA ARG A 219 13.92 -4.99 -8.67
C ARG A 219 14.69 -5.27 -7.37
N GLY A 220 14.19 -6.20 -6.59
CA GLY A 220 14.87 -6.68 -5.38
C GLY A 220 14.84 -5.72 -4.20
N ALA A 221 14.03 -4.65 -4.22
CA ALA A 221 13.90 -3.80 -3.05
C ALA A 221 13.25 -4.57 -1.88
N ARG A 222 13.65 -4.22 -0.65
CA ARG A 222 13.22 -4.91 0.56
C ARG A 222 11.71 -4.81 0.76
N THR A 223 11.08 -5.93 1.06
CA THR A 223 9.67 -6.00 1.45
C THR A 223 9.51 -6.67 2.81
N ILE A 224 8.40 -6.35 3.47
CA ILE A 224 7.96 -6.96 4.73
C ILE A 224 7.47 -8.39 4.49
N PHE A 225 6.75 -8.57 3.38
CA PHE A 225 6.25 -9.84 2.88
C PHE A 225 6.24 -9.80 1.35
N GLN A 226 6.09 -10.95 0.70
CA GLN A 226 6.07 -11.02 -0.76
C GLN A 226 4.91 -10.19 -1.35
N GLY A 227 5.22 -9.30 -2.30
CA GLY A 227 4.20 -8.52 -3.00
C GLY A 227 3.70 -9.24 -4.25
N VAL A 228 2.40 -9.42 -4.36
CA VAL A 228 1.73 -10.00 -5.53
C VAL A 228 0.76 -8.95 -6.07
N THR A 229 1.17 -8.16 -7.06
CA THR A 229 0.42 -6.99 -7.53
C THR A 229 -0.93 -7.37 -8.16
N ASN A 230 -1.03 -8.50 -8.86
CA ASN A 230 -2.26 -8.95 -9.51
C ASN A 230 -3.26 -9.62 -8.55
N SER A 231 -2.80 -10.11 -7.40
CA SER A 231 -3.62 -10.77 -6.36
C SER A 231 -3.06 -10.43 -4.98
N PRO A 232 -3.18 -9.15 -4.54
CA PRO A 232 -2.57 -8.71 -3.30
C PRO A 232 -3.34 -9.25 -2.09
N LEU A 233 -2.61 -9.46 -0.99
CA LEU A 233 -3.22 -9.66 0.32
C LEU A 233 -3.99 -8.40 0.72
N THR A 234 -5.27 -8.53 1.04
CA THR A 234 -6.13 -7.42 1.51
C THR A 234 -6.33 -7.44 3.01
N ALA A 235 -6.76 -6.31 3.57
CA ALA A 235 -7.10 -6.20 4.98
C ALA A 235 -8.20 -7.19 5.39
N GLU A 236 -9.27 -7.31 4.60
CA GLU A 236 -10.31 -8.34 4.79
C GLU A 236 -9.71 -9.76 4.89
N MET A 237 -8.82 -10.14 3.95
CA MET A 237 -8.16 -11.46 3.96
C MET A 237 -7.25 -11.66 5.17
N TYR A 238 -6.51 -10.63 5.56
CA TYR A 238 -5.60 -10.69 6.70
C TYR A 238 -6.36 -10.87 8.02
N VAL A 239 -7.43 -10.09 8.24
CA VAL A 239 -8.25 -10.18 9.46
C VAL A 239 -9.03 -11.48 9.53
N TYR A 240 -9.49 -12.01 8.40
CA TYR A 240 -10.11 -13.32 8.36
C TYR A 240 -9.18 -14.43 8.89
N LEU A 241 -7.89 -14.38 8.52
CA LEU A 241 -6.90 -15.38 8.95
C LEU A 241 -6.36 -15.17 10.36
N TYR A 242 -6.18 -13.90 10.74
CA TYR A 242 -5.65 -13.51 12.04
C TYR A 242 -6.65 -12.52 12.69
N PRO A 243 -7.82 -13.03 13.11
CA PRO A 243 -8.83 -12.20 13.75
C PRO A 243 -8.27 -11.60 15.04
N TYR A 244 -8.80 -10.44 15.40
CA TYR A 244 -8.39 -9.74 16.59
C TYR A 244 -9.08 -10.32 17.83
N GLU A 245 -8.33 -10.40 18.93
CA GLU A 245 -8.88 -10.55 20.28
C GLU A 245 -9.47 -9.23 20.77
#